data_AF-A0A512JQY3-F1
#
_entry.id   AF-A0A512JQY3-F1
#
_cell.length_a   1.000
_cell.length_b   1.000
_cell.length_c   1.000
_cell.angle_alpha   90.00
_cell.angle_beta   90.00
_cell.angle_gamma   90.00
#
_symmetry.space_group_name_H-M   'P 1'
#
loop_
_entity.id
_entity.type
_entity.pdbx_description
1 polymer ?
#
loop_
_entity_poly.entity_id
_entity_poly.type
_entity_poly.pdbx_seq_one_letter_code
_entity_poly.pdbx_strand_id
1 'polypeptide(L)'
;MTFESGRTRRCFLCRAAMLAPSDRRLIDAQGRERVFPVACVSCGILTERDADPAESWQHLAQRLRGPTFVPDPDAPYGLDIYTLRTAATRLGRGLRPLAPEDRTALLAPHSLLTAHAALYDLADGPPVSLGLLCRPAELDAVLAGLASQAGWTDDVAILLDGKAEPPRAVTVAGFAPGAVRVARRPLAGDFAAQRNTLQELARHAWMLQLDTDETIVPETGRLLPALAALAEDGGVLSVGLPRCNRVDGVLSDVYPDVQYRLNRTSVRYAGRVHERPAVDGGWRHSFIALHGAIEHRLSRSHVRARSRDYEALDPGRGRPEEEDALLRPYRD
;
A
#
# COMPACT_ATOMS: atom_id res chain seq x y z
N MET A 1 -0.33 11.36 33.20
CA MET A 1 -0.78 12.73 32.93
C MET A 1 -1.61 12.70 31.67
N THR A 2 -2.79 13.28 31.77
CA THR A 2 -3.90 13.29 30.82
C THR A 2 -3.45 13.78 29.44
N PHE A 3 -3.65 12.95 28.42
CA PHE A 3 -3.70 13.39 27.03
C PHE A 3 -4.79 14.45 26.94
N GLU A 4 -4.42 15.73 26.86
CA GLU A 4 -5.36 16.81 26.62
C GLU A 4 -6.12 16.54 25.32
N SER A 5 -7.41 16.80 25.40
CA SER A 5 -8.42 16.62 24.36
C SER A 5 -8.08 17.34 23.06
N GLY A 6 -8.23 16.65 21.92
CA GLY A 6 -8.92 17.27 20.78
C GLY A 6 -8.40 17.03 19.35
N ARG A 7 -7.17 16.56 19.14
CA ARG A 7 -6.68 16.19 17.80
C ARG A 7 -5.87 14.89 17.86
N THR A 8 -6.38 13.85 17.21
CA THR A 8 -5.59 12.63 16.96
C THR A 8 -4.42 13.02 16.07
N ARG A 9 -3.23 13.12 16.65
CA ARG A 9 -2.05 13.54 15.91
C ARG A 9 -1.67 12.48 14.87
N ARG A 10 -1.63 12.88 13.60
CA ARG A 10 -1.26 11.99 12.50
C ARG A 10 0.24 11.90 12.34
N CYS A 11 0.70 10.75 11.88
CA CYS A 11 2.10 10.53 11.54
C CYS A 11 2.53 11.50 10.42
N PHE A 12 3.60 12.26 10.63
CA PHE A 12 4.09 13.21 9.62
C PHE A 12 4.56 12.53 8.34
N LEU A 13 4.96 11.25 8.44
CA LEU A 13 5.49 10.47 7.32
C LEU A 13 4.38 9.83 6.47
N CYS A 14 3.48 9.05 7.07
CA CYS A 14 2.45 8.27 6.35
C CYS A 14 1.03 8.77 6.54
N ARG A 15 0.79 9.83 7.34
CA ARG A 15 -0.52 10.41 7.64
C ARG A 15 -1.50 9.52 8.41
N ALA A 16 -1.10 8.30 8.78
CA ALA A 16 -1.91 7.44 9.62
C ALA A 16 -2.11 8.04 11.03
N ALA A 17 -3.33 7.95 11.55
CA ALA A 17 -3.68 8.23 12.95
C ALA A 17 -3.28 7.06 13.87
N MET A 18 -2.02 6.61 13.75
CA MET A 18 -1.50 5.40 14.40
C MET A 18 -0.19 5.66 15.17
N LEU A 19 -0.05 6.87 15.72
CA LEU A 19 1.03 7.17 16.66
C LEU A 19 0.72 6.54 18.02
N ALA A 20 1.64 5.76 18.55
CA ALA A 20 1.50 5.07 19.83
C ALA A 20 2.76 5.26 20.70
N PRO A 21 2.66 5.14 22.03
CA PRO A 21 3.82 5.09 22.91
C PRO A 21 4.80 4.00 22.47
N SER A 22 6.09 4.28 22.58
CA SER A 22 7.17 3.36 22.22
C SER A 22 8.35 3.49 23.18
N ASP A 23 9.10 2.40 23.29
CA ASP A 23 10.42 2.29 23.92
C ASP A 23 11.50 1.91 22.89
N ARG A 24 11.16 1.98 21.59
CA ARG A 24 12.11 1.64 20.52
C ARG A 24 13.30 2.58 20.56
N ARG A 25 14.46 1.99 20.32
CA ARG A 25 15.76 2.68 20.34
C ARG A 25 16.50 2.48 19.04
N LEU A 26 17.34 3.45 18.71
CA LEU A 26 18.31 3.36 17.63
C LEU A 26 19.71 3.63 18.18
N ILE A 27 20.70 3.00 17.56
CA ILE A 27 22.12 3.07 17.85
C ILE A 27 22.78 3.63 16.59
N ASP A 28 23.48 4.76 16.73
CA ASP A 28 24.21 5.36 15.62
C ASP A 28 25.58 4.70 15.37
N ALA A 29 26.29 5.16 14.34
CA ALA A 29 27.59 4.62 13.97
C ALA A 29 28.68 4.84 15.04
N GLN A 30 28.46 5.75 15.99
CA GLN A 30 29.34 6.04 17.12
C GLN A 30 28.94 5.24 18.37
N GLY A 31 27.89 4.42 18.30
CA GLY A 31 27.37 3.63 19.42
C GLY A 31 26.48 4.41 20.37
N ARG A 32 26.07 5.64 20.04
CA ARG A 32 25.12 6.41 20.85
C ARG A 32 23.74 5.81 20.70
N GLU A 33 23.18 5.34 21.81
CA GLU A 33 21.81 4.86 21.89
C GLU A 33 20.85 6.02 22.16
N ARG A 34 19.72 6.03 21.46
CA ARG A 34 18.65 7.01 21.66
C ARG A 34 17.30 6.31 21.65
N VAL A 35 16.51 6.55 22.69
CA VAL A 35 15.14 6.03 22.85
C VAL A 35 14.14 7.04 22.30
N PHE A 36 13.16 6.56 21.54
CA PHE A 36 12.09 7.38 21.00
C PHE A 36 10.76 7.06 21.67
N PRO A 37 10.09 8.05 22.31
CA PRO A 37 8.89 7.82 23.11
C PRO A 37 7.63 7.51 22.31
N VAL A 38 7.65 7.72 20.99
CA VAL A 38 6.50 7.55 20.09
C VAL A 38 6.94 6.81 18.82
N ALA A 39 6.11 5.87 18.37
CA ALA A 39 6.28 5.19 17.08
C ALA A 39 4.97 5.20 16.29
N CYS A 40 5.06 5.31 14.97
CA CYS A 40 3.92 5.04 14.10
C CYS A 40 3.78 3.53 13.87
N VAL A 41 2.65 2.96 14.28
CA VAL A 41 2.34 1.52 14.08
C VAL A 41 2.15 1.18 12.60
N SER A 42 1.82 2.15 11.75
CA SER A 42 1.65 1.94 10.31
C SER A 42 2.99 1.89 9.56
N CYS A 43 3.81 2.94 9.66
CA CYS A 43 5.01 3.06 8.84
C CYS A 43 6.32 2.76 9.57
N GLY A 44 6.33 2.71 10.90
CA GLY A 44 7.52 2.42 11.71
C GLY A 44 8.38 3.61 12.12
N ILE A 45 8.04 4.85 11.68
CA ILE A 45 8.79 6.06 12.06
C ILE A 45 8.77 6.25 13.58
N LEU A 46 9.90 6.64 14.13
CA LEU A 46 10.06 6.98 15.54
C LEU A 46 10.10 8.50 15.71
N THR A 47 9.52 9.05 16.78
CA THR A 47 9.49 10.50 17.03
C THR A 47 9.62 10.86 18.50
N GLU A 48 10.09 12.07 18.77
CA GLU A 48 9.87 12.73 20.06
C GLU A 48 8.38 13.04 20.28
N ARG A 49 7.97 13.20 21.54
CA ARG A 49 6.56 13.52 21.88
C ARG A 49 6.10 14.83 21.26
N ASP A 50 6.97 15.84 21.24
CA ASP A 50 6.63 17.21 20.85
C ASP A 50 7.24 17.60 19.50
N ALA A 51 7.70 16.63 18.71
CA ALA A 51 8.29 16.89 17.39
C ALA A 51 7.32 17.66 16.48
N ASP A 52 7.71 18.78 15.86
CA ASP A 52 6.78 19.42 14.91
C ASP A 52 6.63 18.55 13.64
N PRO A 53 5.40 18.17 13.22
CA PRO A 53 5.21 17.33 12.03
C PRO A 53 5.71 17.96 10.72
N ALA A 54 5.53 19.26 10.54
CA ALA A 54 5.90 19.95 9.30
C ALA A 54 7.42 20.10 9.21
N GLU A 55 8.07 20.53 10.29
CA GLU A 55 9.53 20.63 10.39
C GLU A 55 10.19 19.24 10.24
N SER A 56 9.64 18.22 10.91
CA SER A 56 10.13 16.84 10.80
C SER A 56 10.08 16.34 9.35
N TRP A 57 8.98 16.60 8.64
CA TRP A 57 8.88 16.22 7.22
C TRP A 57 9.85 17.02 6.36
N GLN A 58 9.94 18.33 6.51
CA GLN A 58 10.84 19.17 5.73
C GLN A 58 12.30 18.71 5.89
N HIS A 59 12.71 18.48 7.13
CA HIS A 59 14.04 18.02 7.49
C HIS A 59 14.36 16.63 6.92
N LEU A 60 13.41 15.69 6.99
CA LEU A 60 13.54 14.36 6.40
C LEU A 60 13.59 14.42 4.87
N ALA A 61 12.67 15.16 4.26
CA ALA A 61 12.59 15.27 2.81
C ALA A 61 13.84 15.91 2.20
N GLN A 62 14.50 16.84 2.90
CA GLN A 62 15.79 17.39 2.45
C GLN A 62 16.86 16.29 2.36
N ARG A 63 16.96 15.42 3.36
CA ARG A 63 17.94 14.31 3.38
C ARG A 63 17.60 13.23 2.36
N LEU A 64 16.32 12.92 2.17
CA LEU A 64 15.87 11.94 1.18
C LEU A 64 16.16 12.36 -0.27
N ARG A 65 16.46 13.64 -0.54
CA ARG A 65 16.89 14.11 -1.87
C ARG A 65 18.38 13.90 -2.13
N GLY A 66 19.19 13.65 -1.10
CA GLY A 66 20.62 13.38 -1.26
C GLY A 66 20.89 12.05 -1.95
N PRO A 67 22.08 11.85 -2.55
CA PRO A 67 22.47 10.56 -3.14
C PRO A 67 22.64 9.45 -2.08
N THR A 68 22.88 9.85 -0.83
CA THR A 68 22.99 8.96 0.33
C THR A 68 22.17 9.56 1.47
N PHE A 69 21.40 8.73 2.16
CA PHE A 69 20.75 9.11 3.40
C PHE A 69 21.72 8.91 4.57
N VAL A 70 22.08 10.00 5.22
CA VAL A 70 22.83 9.99 6.48
C VAL A 70 21.89 10.51 7.58
N PRO A 71 21.69 9.76 8.68
CA PRO A 71 20.81 10.17 9.76
C PRO A 71 21.42 11.39 10.48
N ASP A 72 20.57 12.29 10.93
CA ASP A 72 20.97 13.35 11.84
C ASP A 72 20.73 12.86 13.28
N PRO A 73 21.78 12.77 14.11
CA PRO A 73 21.66 12.22 15.47
C PRO A 73 20.75 13.04 16.38
N ASP A 74 20.50 14.31 16.04
CA ASP A 74 19.69 15.23 16.85
C ASP A 74 18.32 15.54 16.21
N ALA A 75 17.99 14.93 15.07
CA ALA A 75 16.66 15.05 14.46
C ALA A 75 15.56 14.62 15.43
N PRO A 76 14.36 15.25 15.44
CA PRO A 76 13.27 14.89 16.35
C PRO A 76 12.55 13.58 15.96
N TYR A 77 13.16 12.79 15.06
CA TYR A 77 12.66 11.52 14.57
C TYR A 77 13.81 10.53 14.32
N GLY A 78 13.46 9.24 14.26
CA GLY A 78 14.38 8.14 14.02
C GLY A 78 13.83 7.14 12.99
N LEU A 79 14.74 6.55 12.22
CA LEU A 79 14.46 5.57 11.18
C LEU A 79 15.46 4.42 11.29
N ASP A 80 14.99 3.18 11.27
CA ASP A 80 15.79 2.04 10.82
C ASP A 80 15.76 1.95 9.28
N ILE A 81 16.61 1.13 8.68
CA ILE A 81 16.70 1.03 7.22
C ILE A 81 15.41 0.49 6.57
N TYR A 82 14.64 -0.34 7.27
CA TYR A 82 13.33 -0.81 6.81
C TYR A 82 12.33 0.35 6.67
N THR A 83 12.30 1.24 7.66
CA THR A 83 11.47 2.45 7.70
C THR A 83 11.98 3.47 6.70
N LEU A 84 13.30 3.58 6.49
CA LEU A 84 13.89 4.42 5.45
C LEU A 84 13.42 4.01 4.05
N ARG A 85 13.29 2.69 3.76
CA ARG A 85 12.75 2.21 2.48
C ARG A 85 11.34 2.77 2.25
N THR A 86 10.48 2.62 3.24
CA THR A 86 9.13 3.19 3.24
C THR A 86 9.17 4.71 3.03
N ALA A 87 10.02 5.42 3.77
CA ALA A 87 10.12 6.88 3.69
C ALA A 87 10.60 7.40 2.33
N ALA A 88 11.63 6.76 1.76
CA ALA A 88 12.20 7.10 0.47
C ALA A 88 11.16 7.02 -0.65
N THR A 89 10.26 6.03 -0.59
CA THR A 89 9.22 5.86 -1.61
C THR A 89 8.28 7.06 -1.71
N ARG A 90 8.13 7.88 -0.65
CA ARG A 90 7.31 9.11 -0.69
C ARG A 90 7.83 10.15 -1.67
N LEU A 91 9.13 10.10 -2.00
CA LEU A 91 9.76 10.95 -3.02
C LEU A 91 10.02 10.19 -4.33
N GLY A 92 9.39 9.03 -4.53
CA GLY A 92 9.65 8.19 -5.70
C GLY A 92 11.06 7.61 -5.70
N ARG A 93 11.63 7.32 -4.52
CA ARG A 93 13.00 6.82 -4.38
C ARG A 93 13.05 5.44 -3.73
N GLY A 94 14.04 4.65 -4.13
CA GLY A 94 14.44 3.41 -3.47
C GLY A 94 15.71 3.60 -2.66
N LEU A 95 16.20 2.52 -2.06
CA LEU A 95 17.47 2.51 -1.34
C LEU A 95 18.31 1.27 -1.63
N ARG A 96 19.62 1.40 -1.50
CA ARG A 96 20.58 0.30 -1.51
C ARG A 96 21.35 0.31 -0.18
N PRO A 97 21.37 -0.83 0.55
CA PRO A 97 22.25 -1.00 1.70
C PRO A 97 23.72 -0.72 1.31
N LEU A 98 24.49 -0.09 2.20
CA LEU A 98 25.89 0.26 1.94
C LEU A 98 26.85 -0.82 2.45
N ALA A 99 26.46 -1.55 3.49
CA ALA A 99 27.21 -2.65 4.08
C ALA A 99 26.36 -3.93 4.25
N PRO A 100 26.99 -5.11 4.44
CA PRO A 100 26.27 -6.36 4.73
C PRO A 100 25.35 -6.28 5.96
N GLU A 101 25.72 -5.51 6.97
CA GLU A 101 24.95 -5.28 8.19
C GLU A 101 23.66 -4.50 7.88
N ASP A 102 23.74 -3.50 7.00
CA ASP A 102 22.57 -2.74 6.52
C ASP A 102 21.60 -3.66 5.78
N ARG A 103 22.13 -4.61 4.97
CA ARG A 103 21.29 -5.59 4.28
C ARG A 103 20.61 -6.53 5.26
N THR A 104 21.33 -7.00 6.28
CA THR A 104 20.76 -7.81 7.35
C THR A 104 19.66 -7.03 8.10
N ALA A 105 19.91 -5.76 8.41
CA ALA A 105 18.95 -4.88 9.08
C ALA A 105 17.70 -4.59 8.22
N LEU A 106 17.82 -4.51 6.89
CA LEU A 106 16.69 -4.33 5.99
C LEU A 106 15.74 -5.54 5.99
N LEU A 107 16.30 -6.75 6.11
CA LEU A 107 15.56 -8.01 6.18
C LEU A 107 15.03 -8.31 7.61
N ALA A 108 15.48 -7.55 8.61
CA ALA A 108 15.06 -7.64 10.00
C ALA A 108 14.41 -6.32 10.46
N PRO A 109 13.12 -6.09 10.15
CA PRO A 109 12.41 -4.87 10.52
C PRO A 109 12.53 -4.57 12.02
N HIS A 110 12.59 -3.29 12.38
CA HIS A 110 12.85 -2.84 13.76
C HIS A 110 14.25 -3.12 14.27
N SER A 111 15.24 -3.17 13.37
CA SER A 111 16.65 -3.14 13.71
C SER A 111 16.98 -1.96 14.65
N LEU A 112 17.96 -2.16 15.52
CA LEU A 112 18.49 -1.12 16.39
C LEU A 112 19.41 -0.15 15.64
N LEU A 113 19.80 -0.43 14.40
CA LEU A 113 20.72 0.43 13.67
C LEU A 113 19.99 1.63 13.06
N THR A 114 20.54 2.84 13.26
CA THR A 114 20.07 4.01 12.52
C THR A 114 20.25 3.81 11.02
N ALA A 115 19.25 4.20 10.23
CA ALA A 115 19.27 3.99 8.80
C ALA A 115 20.42 4.74 8.11
N HIS A 116 21.17 4.03 7.28
CA HIS A 116 22.18 4.58 6.38
C HIS A 116 22.12 3.80 5.06
N ALA A 117 21.93 4.50 3.93
CA ALA A 117 21.75 3.84 2.64
C ALA A 117 22.03 4.80 1.46
N ALA A 118 22.51 4.26 0.34
CA ALA A 118 22.45 4.97 -0.93
C ALA A 118 20.99 5.09 -1.38
N LEU A 119 20.63 6.22 -1.95
CA LEU A 119 19.28 6.49 -2.48
C LEU A 119 19.33 6.63 -3.99
N TYR A 120 18.30 6.14 -4.67
CA TYR A 120 18.16 6.22 -6.12
C TYR A 120 16.72 6.49 -6.53
N ASP A 121 16.52 7.06 -7.71
CA ASP A 121 15.17 7.32 -8.23
C ASP A 121 14.56 6.03 -8.77
N LEU A 122 13.29 5.80 -8.43
CA LEU A 122 12.52 4.66 -8.95
C LEU A 122 12.17 4.96 -10.42
N ALA A 123 12.64 4.11 -11.33
CA ALA A 123 12.41 4.28 -12.76
C ALA A 123 12.04 2.98 -13.45
N ASP A 124 12.81 1.90 -13.22
CA ASP A 124 12.65 0.63 -13.92
C ASP A 124 12.43 -0.55 -12.97
N GLY A 125 11.84 -1.63 -13.49
CA GLY A 125 11.68 -2.89 -12.78
C GLY A 125 10.90 -3.92 -13.60
N PRO A 126 10.58 -5.09 -13.02
CA PRO A 126 9.82 -6.12 -13.72
C PRO A 126 8.41 -5.60 -14.07
N PRO A 127 7.84 -6.03 -15.21
CA PRO A 127 6.49 -5.63 -15.60
C PRO A 127 5.45 -6.10 -14.57
N VAL A 128 4.33 -5.38 -14.49
CA VAL A 128 3.25 -5.61 -13.52
C VAL A 128 1.93 -5.79 -14.27
N SER A 129 1.22 -6.89 -13.98
CA SER A 129 -0.13 -7.12 -14.48
C SER A 129 -1.14 -6.26 -13.72
N LEU A 130 -2.16 -5.73 -14.41
CA LEU A 130 -3.33 -5.14 -13.79
C LEU A 130 -4.45 -6.18 -13.70
N GLY A 131 -4.93 -6.43 -12.49
CA GLY A 131 -6.10 -7.27 -12.22
C GLY A 131 -7.29 -6.44 -11.76
N LEU A 132 -8.46 -6.68 -12.33
CA LEU A 132 -9.71 -6.00 -11.97
C LEU A 132 -10.79 -7.01 -11.55
N LEU A 133 -11.31 -6.86 -10.34
CA LEU A 133 -12.55 -7.54 -9.93
C LEU A 133 -13.73 -6.69 -10.35
N CYS A 134 -14.63 -7.25 -11.16
CA CYS A 134 -15.66 -6.46 -11.84
C CYS A 134 -17.04 -7.12 -11.75
N ARG A 135 -18.08 -6.32 -11.54
CA ARG A 135 -19.45 -6.83 -11.72
C ARG A 135 -19.80 -6.82 -13.21
N PRO A 136 -20.67 -7.74 -13.68
CA PRO A 136 -21.08 -7.75 -15.09
C PRO A 136 -21.61 -6.41 -15.61
N ALA A 137 -22.37 -5.69 -14.79
CA ALA A 137 -22.95 -4.39 -15.15
C ALA A 137 -21.92 -3.25 -15.28
N GLU A 138 -20.71 -3.43 -14.76
CA GLU A 138 -19.66 -2.40 -14.74
C GLU A 138 -18.63 -2.61 -15.88
N LEU A 139 -18.72 -3.71 -16.61
CA LEU A 139 -17.71 -4.12 -17.60
C LEU A 139 -17.47 -3.05 -18.68
N ASP A 140 -18.54 -2.50 -19.25
CA ASP A 140 -18.40 -1.52 -20.34
C ASP A 140 -17.70 -0.24 -19.87
N ALA A 141 -18.02 0.22 -18.65
CA ALA A 141 -17.38 1.38 -18.05
C ALA A 141 -15.89 1.12 -17.75
N VAL A 142 -15.56 -0.08 -17.25
CA VAL A 142 -14.18 -0.51 -17.03
C VAL A 142 -13.40 -0.52 -18.34
N LEU A 143 -13.93 -1.16 -19.38
CA LEU A 143 -13.27 -1.26 -20.68
C LEU A 143 -13.03 0.13 -21.30
N ALA A 144 -13.98 1.07 -21.15
CA ALA A 144 -13.84 2.43 -21.62
C ALA A 144 -12.73 3.22 -20.90
N GLY A 145 -12.51 2.96 -19.60
CA GLY A 145 -11.49 3.64 -18.79
C GLY A 145 -10.07 3.09 -18.94
N LEU A 146 -9.91 1.87 -19.47
CA LEU A 146 -8.63 1.15 -19.48
C LEU A 146 -7.54 1.80 -20.32
N ALA A 147 -7.89 2.53 -21.39
CA ALA A 147 -6.88 3.15 -22.28
C ALA A 147 -5.86 4.02 -21.52
N SER A 148 -6.27 4.63 -20.40
CA SER A 148 -5.40 5.40 -19.51
C SER A 148 -4.27 4.59 -18.85
N GLN A 149 -4.41 3.27 -18.76
CA GLN A 149 -3.49 2.36 -18.08
C GLN A 149 -2.43 1.75 -19.02
N ALA A 150 -2.62 1.86 -20.35
CA ALA A 150 -1.72 1.28 -21.35
C ALA A 150 -0.28 1.83 -21.28
N GLY A 151 -0.08 2.97 -20.62
CA GLY A 151 1.25 3.60 -20.46
C GLY A 151 2.17 2.95 -19.42
N TRP A 152 1.68 1.98 -18.63
CA TRP A 152 2.50 1.33 -17.59
C TRP A 152 2.30 -0.18 -17.48
N THR A 153 1.26 -0.75 -18.10
CA THR A 153 1.05 -2.20 -18.16
C THR A 153 0.68 -2.64 -19.58
N ASP A 154 1.13 -3.82 -19.94
CA ASP A 154 0.81 -4.53 -21.19
C ASP A 154 -0.07 -5.78 -20.94
N ASP A 155 -0.50 -6.01 -19.69
CA ASP A 155 -1.29 -7.17 -19.30
C ASP A 155 -2.42 -6.79 -18.34
N VAL A 156 -3.67 -6.95 -18.81
CA VAL A 156 -4.87 -6.67 -18.04
C VAL A 156 -5.76 -7.91 -17.97
N ALA A 157 -6.06 -8.35 -16.76
CA ALA A 157 -7.03 -9.40 -16.48
C ALA A 157 -8.25 -8.81 -15.76
N ILE A 158 -9.44 -9.08 -16.29
CA ILE A 158 -10.72 -8.68 -15.68
C ILE A 158 -11.46 -9.95 -15.32
N LEU A 159 -11.83 -10.10 -14.05
CA LEU A 159 -12.57 -11.24 -13.56
C LEU A 159 -13.97 -10.82 -13.12
N LEU A 160 -14.97 -11.31 -13.84
CA LEU A 160 -16.37 -11.01 -13.56
C LEU A 160 -16.97 -12.02 -12.57
N ASP A 161 -17.81 -11.52 -11.67
CA ASP A 161 -18.76 -12.38 -10.97
C ASP A 161 -19.82 -12.92 -11.96
N GLY A 162 -19.98 -14.24 -12.03
CA GLY A 162 -20.97 -14.89 -12.87
C GLY A 162 -20.64 -16.33 -13.19
N LYS A 163 -21.40 -16.95 -14.10
CA LYS A 163 -21.12 -18.33 -14.55
C LYS A 163 -19.68 -18.44 -15.08
N ALA A 164 -18.97 -19.49 -14.66
CA ALA A 164 -17.57 -19.68 -15.01
C ALA A 164 -17.36 -19.72 -16.54
N GLU A 165 -16.43 -18.92 -17.03
CA GLU A 165 -16.04 -18.83 -18.44
C GLU A 165 -14.52 -18.64 -18.53
N PRO A 166 -13.85 -19.32 -19.48
CA PRO A 166 -12.42 -19.16 -19.67
C PRO A 166 -12.07 -17.74 -20.14
N PRO A 167 -10.81 -17.31 -19.97
CA PRO A 167 -10.38 -15.97 -20.40
C PRO A 167 -10.55 -15.80 -21.91
N ARG A 168 -11.23 -14.73 -22.32
CA ARG A 168 -11.34 -14.31 -23.72
C ARG A 168 -10.66 -12.95 -23.92
N ALA A 169 -9.95 -12.79 -25.03
CA ALA A 169 -9.36 -11.53 -25.40
C ALA A 169 -10.44 -10.48 -25.75
N VAL A 170 -10.20 -9.24 -25.37
CA VAL A 170 -11.02 -8.08 -25.74
C VAL A 170 -10.10 -6.99 -26.28
N THR A 171 -10.51 -6.35 -27.37
CA THR A 171 -9.76 -5.23 -27.95
C THR A 171 -10.06 -3.95 -27.17
N VAL A 172 -9.01 -3.28 -26.70
CA VAL A 172 -9.10 -1.98 -26.01
C VAL A 172 -8.06 -1.06 -26.61
N ALA A 173 -8.43 0.20 -26.86
CA ALA A 173 -7.52 1.20 -27.41
C ALA A 173 -6.27 1.38 -26.52
N GLY A 174 -5.11 1.51 -27.16
CA GLY A 174 -3.81 1.62 -26.48
C GLY A 174 -3.15 0.29 -26.11
N PHE A 175 -3.89 -0.83 -26.15
CA PHE A 175 -3.36 -2.15 -25.83
C PHE A 175 -3.11 -3.00 -27.09
N ALA A 176 -2.07 -3.84 -27.03
CA ALA A 176 -1.81 -4.83 -28.06
C ALA A 176 -2.92 -5.92 -28.10
N PRO A 177 -3.16 -6.57 -29.25
CA PRO A 177 -4.12 -7.67 -29.34
C PRO A 177 -3.84 -8.75 -28.28
N GLY A 178 -4.88 -9.09 -27.51
CA GLY A 178 -4.79 -10.11 -26.46
C GLY A 178 -4.15 -9.66 -25.14
N ALA A 179 -3.77 -8.38 -24.99
CA ALA A 179 -3.31 -7.82 -23.71
C ALA A 179 -4.42 -7.73 -22.67
N VAL A 180 -5.65 -7.39 -23.08
CA VAL A 180 -6.82 -7.34 -22.21
C VAL A 180 -7.62 -8.62 -22.32
N ARG A 181 -7.87 -9.28 -21.18
CA ARG A 181 -8.59 -10.55 -21.10
C ARG A 181 -9.69 -10.47 -20.05
N VAL A 182 -10.87 -10.99 -20.42
CA VAL A 182 -12.03 -11.08 -19.52
C VAL A 182 -12.31 -12.54 -19.24
N ALA A 183 -12.40 -12.92 -17.97
CA ALA A 183 -12.84 -14.22 -17.52
C ALA A 183 -14.04 -14.07 -16.58
N ARG A 184 -14.71 -15.18 -16.25
CA ARG A 184 -15.80 -15.19 -15.27
C ARG A 184 -15.63 -16.33 -14.28
N ARG A 185 -16.05 -16.10 -13.03
CA ARG A 185 -16.30 -17.15 -12.04
C ARG A 185 -17.35 -16.67 -11.05
N PRO A 186 -18.11 -17.58 -10.40
CA PRO A 186 -19.03 -17.18 -9.36
C PRO A 186 -18.23 -16.66 -8.15
N LEU A 187 -18.63 -15.52 -7.59
CA LEU A 187 -18.04 -15.01 -6.35
C LEU A 187 -18.24 -16.03 -5.22
N ALA A 188 -19.42 -16.65 -5.16
CA ALA A 188 -19.82 -17.63 -4.14
C ALA A 188 -19.60 -17.16 -2.69
N GLY A 189 -19.64 -15.84 -2.48
CA GLY A 189 -19.33 -15.20 -1.21
C GLY A 189 -17.90 -15.44 -0.71
N ASP A 190 -16.92 -15.64 -1.60
CA ASP A 190 -15.51 -15.84 -1.26
C ASP A 190 -14.62 -14.89 -2.07
N PHE A 191 -14.29 -13.75 -1.46
CA PHE A 191 -13.48 -12.70 -2.08
C PHE A 191 -12.01 -13.12 -2.21
N ALA A 192 -11.47 -13.91 -1.27
CA ALA A 192 -10.13 -14.47 -1.41
C ALA A 192 -10.02 -15.38 -2.63
N ALA A 193 -10.97 -16.29 -2.82
CA ALA A 193 -10.99 -17.14 -4.01
C ALA A 193 -11.12 -16.33 -5.29
N GLN A 194 -11.90 -15.24 -5.29
CA GLN A 194 -11.99 -14.33 -6.43
C GLN A 194 -10.64 -13.68 -6.76
N ARG A 195 -9.93 -13.13 -5.76
CA ARG A 195 -8.58 -12.55 -5.94
C ARG A 195 -7.55 -13.58 -6.37
N ASN A 196 -7.60 -14.79 -5.82
CA ASN A 196 -6.69 -15.88 -6.16
C ASN A 196 -6.86 -16.32 -7.61
N THR A 197 -8.11 -16.49 -8.10
CA THR A 197 -8.34 -16.80 -9.51
C THR A 197 -7.93 -15.63 -10.42
N LEU A 198 -8.19 -14.38 -10.03
CA LEU A 198 -7.72 -13.22 -10.79
C LEU A 198 -6.19 -13.22 -10.93
N GLN A 199 -5.48 -13.53 -9.85
CA GLN A 199 -4.03 -13.59 -9.82
C GLN A 199 -3.45 -14.69 -10.72
N GLU A 200 -4.15 -15.81 -10.90
CA GLU A 200 -3.77 -16.89 -11.83
C GLU A 200 -3.87 -16.49 -13.30
N LEU A 201 -4.59 -15.40 -13.61
CA LEU A 201 -4.67 -14.86 -14.97
C LEU A 201 -3.45 -14.00 -15.33
N ALA A 202 -2.69 -13.54 -14.35
CA ALA A 202 -1.53 -12.67 -14.55
C ALA A 202 -0.51 -13.31 -15.50
N ARG A 203 0.07 -12.52 -16.40
CA ARG A 203 1.23 -12.93 -17.22
C ARG A 203 2.57 -12.60 -16.55
N HIS A 204 2.56 -11.66 -15.61
CA HIS A 204 3.77 -11.21 -14.92
C HIS A 204 3.86 -11.80 -13.51
N ALA A 205 5.06 -11.75 -12.94
CA ALA A 205 5.31 -12.22 -11.58
C ALA A 205 4.65 -11.34 -10.51
N TRP A 206 4.30 -10.10 -10.85
CA TRP A 206 3.66 -9.12 -9.99
C TRP A 206 2.32 -8.69 -10.56
N MET A 207 1.33 -8.51 -9.69
CA MET A 207 0.01 -8.00 -10.06
C MET A 207 -0.45 -6.93 -9.07
N LEU A 208 -0.95 -5.82 -9.60
CA LEU A 208 -1.82 -4.89 -8.87
C LEU A 208 -3.27 -5.34 -9.02
N GLN A 209 -3.98 -5.58 -7.93
CA GLN A 209 -5.41 -5.93 -7.96
C GLN A 209 -6.28 -4.79 -7.45
N LEU A 210 -7.24 -4.33 -8.25
CA LEU A 210 -8.20 -3.29 -7.89
C LEU A 210 -9.65 -3.80 -8.00
N ASP A 211 -10.51 -3.22 -7.18
CA ASP A 211 -11.96 -3.35 -7.32
C ASP A 211 -12.49 -2.29 -8.31
N THR A 212 -13.71 -2.42 -8.83
CA THR A 212 -14.25 -1.51 -9.87
C THR A 212 -14.49 -0.08 -9.42
N ASP A 213 -14.59 0.15 -8.11
CA ASP A 213 -14.67 1.46 -7.46
C ASP A 213 -13.29 2.02 -7.07
N GLU A 214 -12.21 1.29 -7.37
CA GLU A 214 -10.82 1.67 -7.13
C GLU A 214 -10.10 2.04 -8.43
N THR A 215 -9.25 3.05 -8.37
CA THR A 215 -8.44 3.50 -9.52
C THR A 215 -7.04 3.92 -9.06
N ILE A 216 -6.08 3.91 -9.97
CA ILE A 216 -4.80 4.57 -9.79
C ILE A 216 -4.58 5.55 -10.95
N VAL A 217 -3.92 6.67 -10.65
CA VAL A 217 -3.51 7.61 -11.71
C VAL A 217 -2.33 7.02 -12.50
N PRO A 218 -2.23 7.25 -13.82
CA PRO A 218 -1.17 6.67 -14.65
C PRO A 218 0.25 6.97 -14.14
N GLU A 219 0.47 8.12 -13.52
CA GLU A 219 1.74 8.50 -12.89
C GLU A 219 2.14 7.55 -11.76
N THR A 220 1.15 7.11 -10.95
CA THR A 220 1.39 6.11 -9.91
C THR A 220 1.63 4.74 -10.53
N GLY A 221 0.87 4.38 -11.57
CA GLY A 221 1.04 3.12 -12.30
C GLY A 221 2.46 2.93 -12.86
N ARG A 222 3.05 4.00 -13.42
CA ARG A 222 4.42 3.99 -13.95
C ARG A 222 5.50 3.67 -12.92
N LEU A 223 5.23 3.83 -11.62
CA LEU A 223 6.19 3.50 -10.56
C LEU A 223 6.06 2.06 -10.03
N LEU A 224 5.00 1.33 -10.40
CA LEU A 224 4.76 -0.03 -9.89
C LEU A 224 5.86 -1.04 -10.29
N PRO A 225 6.40 -1.03 -11.53
CA PRO A 225 7.55 -1.88 -11.87
C PRO A 225 8.75 -1.64 -10.94
N ALA A 226 9.09 -0.38 -10.70
CA ALA A 226 10.20 -0.03 -9.82
C ALA A 226 9.93 -0.38 -8.35
N LEU A 227 8.67 -0.32 -7.88
CA LEU A 227 8.29 -0.85 -6.57
C LEU A 227 8.44 -2.38 -6.50
N ALA A 228 8.09 -3.10 -7.55
CA ALA A 228 8.27 -4.55 -7.63
C ALA A 228 9.76 -4.91 -7.57
N ALA A 229 10.63 -4.17 -8.26
CA ALA A 229 12.09 -4.34 -8.16
C ALA A 229 12.60 -4.08 -6.73
N LEU A 230 12.17 -2.97 -6.10
CA LEU A 230 12.52 -2.65 -4.71
C LEU A 230 12.04 -3.73 -3.73
N ALA A 231 10.88 -4.35 -4.01
CA ALA A 231 10.36 -5.45 -3.22
C ALA A 231 11.21 -6.72 -3.37
N GLU A 232 11.58 -7.09 -4.59
CA GLU A 232 12.45 -8.25 -4.85
C GLU A 232 13.82 -8.12 -4.18
N ASP A 233 14.44 -6.95 -4.29
CA ASP A 233 15.73 -6.64 -3.63
C ASP A 233 15.67 -6.80 -2.11
N GLY A 234 14.49 -6.54 -1.53
CA GLY A 234 14.23 -6.61 -0.10
C GLY A 234 13.56 -7.88 0.39
N GLY A 235 13.46 -8.93 -0.44
CA GLY A 235 12.80 -10.19 -0.07
C GLY A 235 11.30 -10.05 0.25
N VAL A 236 10.65 -9.03 -0.34
CA VAL A 236 9.25 -8.70 -0.10
C VAL A 236 8.37 -9.33 -1.17
N LEU A 237 7.22 -9.85 -0.75
CA LEU A 237 6.22 -10.49 -1.61
C LEU A 237 4.95 -9.66 -1.76
N SER A 238 4.74 -8.67 -0.90
CA SER A 238 3.51 -7.88 -0.83
C SER A 238 3.81 -6.42 -0.49
N VAL A 239 3.29 -5.50 -1.30
CA VAL A 239 3.47 -4.06 -1.13
C VAL A 239 2.11 -3.41 -0.84
N GLY A 240 2.04 -2.72 0.29
CA GLY A 240 0.92 -1.90 0.71
C GLY A 240 0.94 -0.54 0.00
N LEU A 241 -0.20 -0.12 -0.53
CA LEU A 241 -0.40 1.19 -1.12
C LEU A 241 -1.40 2.00 -0.28
N PRO A 242 -1.24 3.31 -0.12
CA PRO A 242 -2.25 4.16 0.50
C PRO A 242 -3.55 4.09 -0.31
N ARG A 243 -4.70 4.06 0.37
CA ARG A 243 -6.02 4.19 -0.24
C ARG A 243 -6.73 5.46 0.25
N CYS A 244 -7.12 6.29 -0.71
CA CYS A 244 -7.97 7.46 -0.52
C CYS A 244 -9.43 7.04 -0.62
N ASN A 245 -10.06 6.68 0.50
CA ASN A 245 -11.50 6.48 0.56
C ASN A 245 -12.21 7.83 0.45
N ARG A 246 -12.87 8.09 -0.69
CA ARG A 246 -13.66 9.30 -0.92
C ARG A 246 -15.15 8.97 -0.91
N VAL A 247 -15.82 9.36 0.17
CA VAL A 247 -17.27 9.20 0.32
C VAL A 247 -17.96 10.47 -0.18
N ASP A 248 -18.74 10.34 -1.25
CA ASP A 248 -19.36 11.48 -1.96
C ASP A 248 -18.33 12.61 -2.27
N GLY A 249 -17.10 12.21 -2.62
CA GLY A 249 -15.99 13.12 -2.92
C GLY A 249 -15.16 13.60 -1.73
N VAL A 250 -15.60 13.36 -0.49
CA VAL A 250 -14.90 13.77 0.74
C VAL A 250 -13.95 12.68 1.21
N LEU A 251 -12.67 13.02 1.42
CA LEU A 251 -11.68 12.08 1.96
C LEU A 251 -12.06 11.67 3.39
N SER A 252 -12.08 10.37 3.64
CA SER A 252 -12.39 9.78 4.94
C SER A 252 -11.22 9.78 5.92
N ASP A 253 -11.53 9.89 7.21
CA ASP A 253 -10.59 9.84 8.34
C ASP A 253 -9.81 8.52 8.46
N VAL A 254 -10.24 7.45 7.76
CA VAL A 254 -9.47 6.19 7.70
C VAL A 254 -8.19 6.29 6.87
N TYR A 255 -7.97 7.38 6.12
CA TYR A 255 -6.75 7.58 5.35
C TYR A 255 -5.49 7.41 6.23
N PRO A 256 -4.46 6.66 5.78
CA PRO A 256 -4.26 6.12 4.44
C PRO A 256 -4.84 4.73 4.15
N ASP A 257 -5.61 4.09 5.04
CA ASP A 257 -6.26 2.78 4.85
C ASP A 257 -5.46 1.81 3.94
N VAL A 258 -4.22 1.52 4.35
CA VAL A 258 -3.23 0.85 3.48
C VAL A 258 -3.76 -0.49 2.98
N GLN A 259 -3.76 -0.67 1.65
CA GLN A 259 -4.17 -1.90 0.99
C GLN A 259 -2.98 -2.62 0.37
N TYR A 260 -2.78 -3.89 0.72
CA TYR A 260 -1.74 -4.74 0.17
C TYR A 260 -2.17 -5.34 -1.17
N ARG A 261 -2.16 -4.52 -2.24
CA ARG A 261 -2.70 -4.87 -3.56
C ARG A 261 -1.65 -5.14 -4.63
N LEU A 262 -0.42 -4.67 -4.46
CA LEU A 262 0.70 -5.04 -5.35
C LEU A 262 1.41 -6.26 -4.76
N ASN A 263 1.20 -7.43 -5.36
CA ASN A 263 1.67 -8.69 -4.80
C ASN A 263 2.36 -9.56 -5.85
N ARG A 264 3.34 -10.35 -5.40
CA ARG A 264 3.86 -11.46 -6.19
C ARG A 264 2.71 -12.45 -6.43
N THR A 265 2.60 -12.98 -7.64
CA THR A 265 1.46 -13.84 -8.04
C THR A 265 1.41 -15.18 -7.32
N SER A 266 2.50 -15.56 -6.65
CA SER A 266 2.54 -16.72 -5.75
C SER A 266 1.85 -16.48 -4.40
N VAL A 267 1.61 -15.23 -3.99
CA VAL A 267 0.98 -14.91 -2.70
C VAL A 267 -0.52 -15.12 -2.79
N ARG A 268 -1.07 -16.02 -1.97
CA ARG A 268 -2.51 -16.29 -1.92
C ARG A 268 -3.22 -15.40 -0.92
N TYR A 269 -4.43 -14.96 -1.26
CA TYR A 269 -5.33 -14.29 -0.34
C TYR A 269 -6.04 -15.31 0.54
N ALA A 270 -6.27 -14.93 1.79
CA ALA A 270 -7.04 -15.69 2.77
C ALA A 270 -8.01 -14.77 3.51
N GLY A 271 -9.15 -15.32 3.94
CA GLY A 271 -10.27 -14.58 4.54
C GLY A 271 -11.42 -14.41 3.56
N ARG A 272 -12.66 -14.50 4.04
CA ARG A 272 -13.83 -14.60 3.19
C ARG A 272 -14.30 -13.24 2.64
N VAL A 273 -14.40 -12.22 3.50
CA VAL A 273 -14.90 -10.86 3.20
C VAL A 273 -13.87 -9.75 3.48
N HIS A 274 -12.95 -9.99 4.42
CA HIS A 274 -11.81 -9.13 4.72
C HIS A 274 -10.52 -9.84 4.38
N GLU A 275 -10.46 -10.29 3.13
CA GLU A 275 -9.35 -11.02 2.57
C GLU A 275 -8.06 -10.21 2.65
N ARG A 276 -6.97 -10.88 2.98
CA ARG A 276 -5.63 -10.28 3.00
C ARG A 276 -4.65 -11.23 2.31
N PRO A 277 -3.58 -10.70 1.70
CA PRO A 277 -2.48 -11.54 1.25
C PRO A 277 -1.93 -12.35 2.43
N ALA A 278 -1.97 -13.67 2.34
CA ALA A 278 -1.31 -14.59 3.24
C ALA A 278 0.16 -14.67 2.83
N VAL A 279 0.98 -13.87 3.49
CA VAL A 279 2.41 -13.77 3.22
C VAL A 279 3.16 -14.73 4.14
N ASP A 280 3.82 -15.73 3.55
CA ASP A 280 4.71 -16.63 4.28
C ASP A 280 5.83 -15.83 4.97
N GLY A 281 6.15 -16.14 6.23
CA GLY A 281 7.06 -15.32 7.05
C GLY A 281 6.42 -14.04 7.62
N GLY A 282 5.14 -13.81 7.34
CA GLY A 282 4.33 -12.74 7.90
C GLY A 282 4.68 -11.35 7.34
N TRP A 283 4.32 -10.32 8.10
CA TRP A 283 4.44 -8.91 7.67
C TRP A 283 5.87 -8.47 7.32
N ARG A 284 6.91 -9.21 7.75
CA ARG A 284 8.32 -8.92 7.45
C ARG A 284 8.64 -9.01 5.96
N HIS A 285 7.91 -9.86 5.22
CA HIS A 285 7.99 -9.94 3.76
C HIS A 285 6.99 -9.01 3.08
N SER A 286 6.60 -7.93 3.76
CA SER A 286 5.80 -6.85 3.23
C SER A 286 6.39 -5.49 3.61
N PHE A 287 6.05 -4.43 2.86
CA PHE A 287 6.25 -3.04 3.29
C PHE A 287 5.16 -2.16 2.70
N ILE A 288 5.09 -0.91 3.14
CA ILE A 288 4.17 0.08 2.58
C ILE A 288 4.94 1.07 1.71
N ALA A 289 4.47 1.32 0.49
CA ALA A 289 4.93 2.46 -0.29
C ALA A 289 4.14 3.70 0.09
N LEU A 290 4.75 4.87 -0.04
CA LEU A 290 4.16 6.17 0.32
C LEU A 290 4.06 7.13 -0.87
N HIS A 291 4.32 6.67 -2.11
CA HIS A 291 3.95 7.41 -3.31
C HIS A 291 2.63 6.91 -3.87
N GLY A 292 1.91 7.85 -4.49
CA GLY A 292 0.62 7.58 -5.07
C GLY A 292 -0.42 7.13 -4.05
N ALA A 293 -1.61 6.87 -4.55
CA ALA A 293 -2.68 6.26 -3.77
C ALA A 293 -3.64 5.53 -4.72
N ILE A 294 -4.29 4.51 -4.18
CA ILE A 294 -5.50 3.95 -4.75
C ILE A 294 -6.64 4.92 -4.41
N GLU A 295 -7.28 5.49 -5.42
CA GLU A 295 -8.45 6.33 -5.29
C GLU A 295 -9.69 5.44 -5.25
N HIS A 296 -10.41 5.44 -4.13
CA HIS A 296 -11.57 4.58 -3.89
C HIS A 296 -12.83 5.44 -3.74
N ARG A 297 -13.76 5.32 -4.69
CA ARG A 297 -14.92 6.21 -4.79
C ARG A 297 -16.17 5.51 -4.27
N LEU A 298 -16.67 6.00 -3.15
CA LEU A 298 -17.81 5.42 -2.44
C LEU A 298 -18.97 6.42 -2.41
N SER A 299 -20.20 5.90 -2.50
CA SER A 299 -21.38 6.67 -2.11
C SER A 299 -21.74 6.42 -0.65
N ARG A 300 -22.34 7.41 0.02
CA ARG A 300 -22.85 7.19 1.40
C ARG A 300 -23.83 6.03 1.50
N SER A 301 -24.69 5.85 0.50
CA SER A 301 -25.64 4.73 0.46
C SER A 301 -24.93 3.38 0.38
N HIS A 302 -23.85 3.30 -0.42
CA HIS A 302 -23.03 2.10 -0.52
C HIS A 302 -22.32 1.79 0.80
N VAL A 303 -21.72 2.79 1.47
CA VAL A 303 -21.05 2.59 2.77
C VAL A 303 -22.01 1.97 3.81
N ARG A 304 -23.24 2.50 3.91
CA ARG A 304 -24.27 2.00 4.84
C ARG A 304 -24.80 0.62 4.50
N ALA A 305 -24.88 0.28 3.21
CA ALA A 305 -25.34 -1.03 2.75
C ALA A 305 -24.25 -2.09 2.97
N ARG A 306 -23.00 -1.75 2.66
CA ARG A 306 -21.85 -2.68 2.69
C ARG A 306 -21.66 -3.35 4.05
N SER A 307 -21.69 -2.60 5.14
CA SER A 307 -21.51 -3.17 6.49
C SER A 307 -22.59 -4.20 6.83
N ARG A 308 -23.83 -4.02 6.33
CA ARG A 308 -24.93 -4.98 6.51
C ARG A 308 -24.76 -6.21 5.64
N ASP A 309 -24.36 -6.02 4.38
CA ASP A 309 -24.14 -7.11 3.44
C ASP A 309 -22.95 -7.98 3.88
N TYR A 310 -21.88 -7.37 4.38
CA TYR A 310 -20.70 -8.09 4.90
C TYR A 310 -21.01 -8.84 6.19
N GLU A 311 -21.76 -8.25 7.12
CA GLU A 311 -22.22 -8.95 8.32
C GLU A 311 -23.15 -10.13 7.99
N ALA A 312 -23.97 -10.01 6.94
CA ALA A 312 -24.80 -11.12 6.47
C ALA A 312 -23.99 -12.25 5.81
N LEU A 313 -22.90 -11.90 5.12
CA LEU A 313 -22.02 -12.86 4.43
C LEU A 313 -21.03 -13.57 5.38
N ASP A 314 -20.55 -12.86 6.40
CA ASP A 314 -19.59 -13.35 7.40
C ASP A 314 -19.93 -12.72 8.78
N PRO A 315 -20.87 -13.33 9.53
CA PRO A 315 -21.33 -12.77 10.81
C PRO A 315 -20.19 -12.54 11.82
N GLY A 316 -20.20 -11.37 12.45
CA GLY A 316 -19.15 -10.88 13.35
C GLY A 316 -17.94 -10.29 12.63
N ARG A 317 -17.94 -10.24 11.30
CA ARG A 317 -16.87 -9.70 10.47
C ARG A 317 -17.34 -8.52 9.61
N GLY A 318 -18.57 -8.02 9.72
CA GLY A 318 -19.04 -6.87 8.92
C GLY A 318 -18.44 -5.51 9.30
N ARG A 319 -17.73 -5.45 10.43
CA ARG A 319 -17.07 -4.25 10.99
C ARG A 319 -17.95 -2.99 10.96
N PRO A 320 -19.10 -2.98 11.66
CA PRO A 320 -19.99 -1.81 11.70
C PRO A 320 -19.29 -0.53 12.19
N GLU A 321 -18.25 -0.64 13.01
CA GLU A 321 -17.40 0.48 13.44
C GLU A 321 -16.62 1.15 12.30
N GLU A 322 -16.39 0.45 11.18
CA GLU A 322 -15.77 1.05 9.99
C GLU A 322 -16.72 2.02 9.27
N GLU A 323 -18.05 1.88 9.43
CA GLU A 323 -19.03 2.80 8.84
C GLU A 323 -18.79 4.23 9.35
N ASP A 324 -18.77 4.41 10.68
CA ASP A 324 -18.59 5.72 11.30
C ASP A 324 -17.23 6.34 10.95
N ALA A 325 -16.18 5.51 10.88
CA ALA A 325 -14.85 5.97 10.49
C ALA A 325 -14.82 6.39 9.01
N LEU A 326 -15.46 5.62 8.12
CA LEU A 326 -15.56 5.93 6.69
C LEU A 326 -16.33 7.22 6.45
N LEU A 327 -17.42 7.45 7.19
CA LEU A 327 -18.26 8.64 7.05
C LEU A 327 -17.66 9.90 7.68
N ARG A 328 -16.67 9.77 8.58
CA ARG A 328 -15.98 10.91 9.18
C ARG A 328 -15.01 11.56 8.18
N PRO A 329 -15.07 12.89 7.96
CA PRO A 329 -14.08 13.58 7.14
C PRO A 329 -12.68 13.53 7.75
N TYR A 330 -11.68 13.35 6.90
CA TYR A 330 -10.27 13.40 7.27
C TYR A 330 -9.89 14.74 7.90
N ARG A 331 -9.08 14.68 8.96
CA ARG A 331 -8.51 15.85 9.65
C ARG A 331 -7.00 15.67 9.77
N ASP A 332 -6.24 16.65 9.29
CA ASP A 332 -4.77 16.72 9.45
C ASP A 332 -4.32 16.80 10.92
#